data_AF-A0A832GIK5-F1
#
_entry.id   AF-A0A832GIK5-F1
#
_cell.length_a   1.000
_cell.length_b   1.000
_cell.length_c   1.000
_cell.angle_alpha   90.00
_cell.angle_beta   90.00
_cell.angle_gamma   90.00
#
_symmetry.space_group_name_H-M   'P 1'
#
loop_
_entity.id
_entity.type
_entity.pdbx_description
1 polymer ?
#
loop_
_entity_poly.entity_id
_entity_poly.type
_entity_poly.pdbx_seq_one_letter_code
_entity_poly.pdbx_strand_id
1 'polypeptide(L)'
;MASLLAPLAPAQQHPSAGPVSVKSVRYWSLGQVTRVAIETSGEARFRTESLEGPDRFFVDVLDSKLDIGDRRPQTIRVGDAL
;
A
#
# COMPACT_ATOMS: atom_id res chain seq x y z
N MET A 1 46.33 8.99 4.32
CA MET A 1 44.93 9.46 4.40
C MET A 1 44.23 9.01 3.12
N ALA A 2 43.62 7.82 3.12
CA ALA A 2 42.94 7.28 1.95
C ALA A 2 41.43 7.47 2.15
N SER A 3 40.85 8.45 1.45
CA SER A 3 39.39 8.64 1.40
C SER A 3 38.79 7.57 0.48
N LEU A 4 37.97 6.67 1.04
CA LEU A 4 37.07 5.84 0.24
C LEU A 4 35.83 6.68 -0.12
N LEU A 5 35.66 6.97 -1.41
CA LEU A 5 34.35 7.34 -1.95
C LEU A 5 33.45 6.11 -1.88
N ALA A 6 32.35 6.19 -1.12
CA ALA A 6 31.26 5.24 -1.23
C ALA A 6 30.56 5.44 -2.58
N PRO A 7 30.25 4.38 -3.35
CA PRO A 7 29.47 4.52 -4.56
C PRO A 7 28.05 4.96 -4.20
N LEU A 8 27.55 6.01 -4.86
CA LEU A 8 26.11 6.29 -4.86
C LEU A 8 25.42 5.08 -5.51
N ALA A 9 24.62 4.36 -4.71
CA ALA A 9 23.69 3.39 -5.26
C ALA A 9 22.81 4.09 -6.30
N PRO A 10 22.55 3.48 -7.47
CA PRO A 10 21.58 4.05 -8.39
C PRO A 10 20.24 4.14 -7.66
N ALA A 11 19.72 5.35 -7.49
CA ALA A 11 18.31 5.52 -7.20
C ALA A 11 17.56 4.74 -8.28
N GLN A 12 16.78 3.73 -7.89
CA GLN A 12 15.92 3.02 -8.82
C GLN A 12 14.90 4.02 -9.36
N GLN A 13 15.26 4.69 -10.45
CA GLN A 13 14.35 5.52 -11.22
C GLN A 13 13.46 4.55 -11.99
N HIS A 14 12.41 4.05 -11.35
CA HIS A 14 11.34 3.40 -12.07
C HIS A 14 10.61 4.48 -12.88
N PRO A 15 10.44 4.30 -14.20
CA PRO A 15 9.65 5.22 -14.99
C PRO A 15 8.22 5.20 -14.43
N SER A 16 7.75 6.31 -13.87
CA SER A 16 6.34 6.50 -13.56
C SER A 16 5.59 6.70 -14.87
N ALA A 17 5.36 5.59 -15.57
CA ALA A 17 4.66 5.52 -16.84
C ALA A 17 3.20 5.11 -16.57
N GLY A 18 2.41 6.08 -16.08
CA GLY A 18 0.96 5.97 -15.99
C GLY A 18 0.42 5.75 -14.56
N PRO A 19 -0.92 5.91 -14.39
CA PRO A 19 -1.56 5.71 -13.09
C PRO A 19 -1.37 4.27 -12.61
N VAL A 20 -0.96 4.09 -11.35
CA VAL A 20 -0.82 2.75 -10.77
C VAL A 20 -2.20 2.16 -10.50
N SER A 21 -2.39 0.89 -10.81
CA SER A 21 -3.68 0.23 -10.58
C SER A 21 -3.65 -0.64 -9.34
N VAL A 22 -4.62 -0.47 -8.45
CA VAL A 22 -4.86 -1.42 -7.35
C VAL A 22 -5.56 -2.64 -7.91
N LYS A 23 -4.94 -3.82 -7.76
CA LYS A 23 -5.39 -5.09 -8.34
C LYS A 23 -6.16 -5.96 -7.36
N SER A 24 -5.70 -6.02 -6.11
CA SER A 24 -6.34 -6.85 -5.09
C SER A 24 -6.05 -6.33 -3.69
N VAL A 25 -6.94 -6.67 -2.75
CA VAL A 25 -6.75 -6.47 -1.31
C VAL A 25 -6.93 -7.82 -0.64
N ARG A 26 -5.96 -8.20 0.19
CA ARG A 26 -5.94 -9.47 0.93
C ARG A 26 -5.64 -9.21 2.40
N TYR A 27 -6.06 -10.12 3.26
CA TYR A 27 -5.79 -10.06 4.68
C TYR A 27 -5.37 -11.42 5.24
N TRP A 28 -4.64 -11.39 6.36
CA TRP A 28 -4.28 -12.56 7.15
C TRP A 28 -4.29 -12.20 8.63
N SER A 29 -4.91 -13.06 9.43
CA SER A 29 -4.90 -12.95 10.89
C SER A 29 -3.68 -13.69 11.43
N LEU A 30 -2.79 -12.98 12.13
CA LEU A 30 -1.51 -13.49 12.67
C LEU A 30 -1.50 -13.35 14.19
N GLY A 31 -2.48 -13.98 14.85
CA GLY A 31 -2.65 -13.89 16.30
C GLY A 31 -3.15 -12.52 16.72
N GLN A 32 -2.26 -11.68 17.24
CA GLN A 32 -2.59 -10.33 17.76
C GLN A 32 -2.48 -9.23 16.68
N VAL A 33 -2.18 -9.59 15.44
CA VAL A 33 -1.99 -8.64 14.34
C VAL A 33 -2.75 -9.11 13.11
N THR A 34 -3.57 -8.22 12.53
CA THR A 34 -4.10 -8.41 11.18
C THR A 34 -3.15 -7.80 10.16
N ARG A 35 -2.66 -8.59 9.22
CA ARG A 35 -1.90 -8.09 8.06
C ARG A 35 -2.85 -7.84 6.91
N VAL A 36 -2.80 -6.63 6.34
CA VAL A 36 -3.47 -6.29 5.09
C VAL A 36 -2.41 -6.07 4.01
N ALA A 37 -2.57 -6.70 2.84
CA ALA A 37 -1.73 -6.47 1.67
C ALA A 37 -2.57 -5.90 0.51
N ILE A 38 -2.08 -4.80 -0.04
CA ILE A 38 -2.66 -4.13 -1.21
C ILE A 38 -1.72 -4.41 -2.38
N GLU A 39 -2.20 -5.11 -3.40
CA GLU A 39 -1.44 -5.39 -4.61
C GLU A 39 -1.63 -4.27 -5.62
N THR A 40 -0.52 -3.76 -6.16
CA THR A 40 -0.48 -2.71 -7.16
C THR A 40 0.25 -3.16 -8.42
N SER A 41 -0.11 -2.60 -9.57
CA SER A 41 0.54 -2.92 -10.85
C SER A 41 2.00 -2.46 -10.97
N GLY A 42 2.47 -1.68 -10.00
CA GLY A 42 3.81 -1.11 -9.95
C GLY A 42 4.07 -0.42 -8.62
N GLU A 43 5.22 0.24 -8.52
CA GLU A 43 5.59 1.01 -7.34
C GLU A 43 4.55 2.11 -7.07
N ALA A 44 3.94 2.08 -5.89
CA ALA A 44 2.85 2.98 -5.52
C ALA A 44 3.29 3.91 -4.40
N ARG A 45 3.02 5.21 -4.56
CA ARG A 45 3.08 6.15 -3.45
C ARG A 45 1.81 6.03 -2.62
N PHE A 46 1.93 6.12 -1.31
CA PHE A 46 0.78 6.06 -0.42
C PHE A 46 0.91 7.03 0.75
N ARG A 47 -0.24 7.37 1.33
CA ARG A 47 -0.37 8.12 2.57
C ARG A 47 -1.22 7.32 3.55
N THR A 48 -0.91 7.44 4.84
CA THR A 48 -1.67 6.81 5.91
C THR A 48 -2.27 7.85 6.84
N GLU A 49 -3.47 7.59 7.34
CA GLU A 49 -4.14 8.43 8.32
C GLU A 49 -4.88 7.56 9.34
N SER A 50 -4.90 7.99 10.60
CA SER A 50 -5.67 7.36 11.67
C SER A 50 -6.73 8.34 12.17
N LEU A 51 -7.95 7.86 12.36
CA LEU A 51 -9.05 8.64 12.92
C LEU A 51 -9.59 7.93 14.16
N GLU A 52 -9.88 8.70 15.19
CA GLU A 52 -10.53 8.22 16.40
C GLU A 52 -12.07 8.43 16.31
N GLY A 53 -12.83 7.62 17.04
CA GLY A 53 -14.29 7.76 17.18
C GLY A 53 -15.13 7.44 15.92
N PRO A 54 -15.27 6.17 15.50
CA PRO A 54 -14.52 4.98 15.92
C PRO A 54 -13.11 4.93 15.32
N ASP A 55 -12.23 4.15 15.95
CA ASP A 55 -10.85 3.91 15.50
C ASP A 55 -10.83 3.34 14.08
N ARG A 56 -10.12 4.04 13.18
CA ARG A 56 -10.05 3.72 11.74
C ARG A 56 -8.67 4.07 11.21
N PHE A 57 -8.10 3.18 10.42
CA PHE A 57 -6.86 3.39 9.69
C PHE A 57 -7.12 3.44 8.18
N PHE A 58 -6.71 4.52 7.53
CA PHE A 58 -6.86 4.77 6.11
C PHE A 58 -5.52 4.69 5.39
N VAL A 59 -5.54 4.11 4.18
CA VAL A 59 -4.39 4.07 3.28
C VAL A 59 -4.84 4.62 1.92
N ASP A 60 -4.35 5.80 1.59
CA ASP A 60 -4.58 6.42 0.29
C ASP A 60 -3.45 6.00 -0.66
N VAL A 61 -3.80 5.37 -1.77
CA VAL A 61 -2.84 5.09 -2.86
C VAL A 61 -2.88 6.25 -3.84
N LEU A 62 -1.79 7.02 -3.89
CA LEU A 62 -1.71 8.26 -4.66
C LEU A 62 -1.52 7.98 -6.15
N ASP A 63 -2.03 8.88 -6.99
CA ASP A 63 -1.94 8.80 -8.46
C ASP A 63 -2.39 7.45 -9.03
N SER A 64 -3.36 6.82 -8.35
CA SER A 64 -3.80 5.47 -8.65
C SER A 64 -5.20 5.45 -9.25
N LYS A 65 -5.50 4.35 -9.95
CA LYS A 65 -6.85 4.00 -10.39
C LYS A 65 -7.24 2.68 -9.76
N LEU A 66 -8.50 2.56 -9.37
CA LEU A 66 -9.03 1.28 -8.95
C LEU A 66 -9.27 0.42 -10.20
N ASP A 67 -8.55 -0.68 -10.34
CA ASP A 67 -8.73 -1.64 -11.44
C ASP A 67 -9.21 -2.98 -10.89
N ILE A 68 -10.30 -2.90 -10.11
CA ILE A 68 -10.98 -4.06 -9.54
C ILE A 68 -12.25 -4.39 -10.39
N GLY A 69 -12.43 -3.74 -11.54
CA GLY A 69 -13.63 -3.80 -12.41
C GLY A 69 -14.73 -2.82 -11.97
N ASP A 70 -15.99 -3.03 -12.39
CA ASP A 70 -17.19 -2.24 -11.98
C ASP A 70 -17.57 -2.37 -10.49
N ARG A 71 -16.63 -2.79 -9.63
CA ARG A 71 -16.90 -3.12 -8.25
C ARG A 71 -17.05 -1.85 -7.41
N ARG A 72 -18.25 -1.69 -6.88
CA ARG A 72 -18.60 -0.79 -5.78
C ARG A 72 -17.63 -0.97 -4.60
N PRO A 73 -17.53 0.03 -3.69
CA PRO A 73 -16.80 -0.13 -2.44
C PRO A 73 -17.09 -1.49 -1.79
N GLN A 74 -16.03 -2.25 -1.53
CA GLN A 74 -16.14 -3.60 -0.97
C GLN A 74 -15.83 -3.58 0.53
N THR A 75 -16.63 -4.29 1.30
CA THR A 75 -16.37 -4.54 2.72
C THR A 75 -15.98 -6.00 2.88
N ILE A 76 -14.76 -6.26 3.31
CA ILE A 76 -14.27 -7.60 3.66
C ILE A 76 -14.34 -7.73 5.19
N ARG A 77 -15.09 -8.70 5.68
CA ARG A 77 -15.09 -9.02 7.12
C ARG A 77 -13.84 -9.84 7.43
N VAL A 78 -13.03 -9.34 8.37
CA VAL A 78 -11.79 -10.00 8.83
C VAL A 78 -12.09 -11.12 9.82
N GLY A 79 -13.04 -10.88 10.76
CA GLY A 79 -13.46 -11.90 11.74
C GLY A 79 -12.53 -12.06 12.95
N ASP A 80 -11.52 -11.20 13.08
CA ASP A 80 -10.67 -11.12 14.27
C ASP A 80 -11.46 -10.56 15.46
N ALA A 81 -11.05 -10.93 16.68
CA ALA A 81 -11.60 -10.33 17.89
C ALA A 81 -11.17 -8.85 17.96
N LEU A 82 -12.14 -7.95 18.09
CA LEU A 82 -11.94 -6.51 18.30
C LEU A 82 -11.88 -6.19 19.79
#